data_AF-A0A7V8A9D4-F1
#
_entry.id   AF-A0A7V8A9D4-F1
#
_cell.length_a   1.000
_cell.length_b   1.000
_cell.length_c   1.000
_cell.angle_alpha   90.00
_cell.angle_beta   90.00
_cell.angle_gamma   90.00
#
_symmetry.space_group_name_H-M   'P 1'
#
loop_
_entity.id
_entity.type
_entity.pdbx_description
1 polymer ?
#
loop_
_entity_poly.entity_id
_entity_poly.type
_entity_poly.pdbx_seq_one_letter_code
_entity_poly.pdbx_strand_id
1 'polypeptide(L)'
;RNIYGRVRELLTGKEAASGPKGFDGGTISAEVLSQFSKGQWWQFALTDEAMMAEIEAIKSQYEFAKRELDSRFEDKVEKQKQGDDLLPGVMKVVKVFVAVKRKLQPGDKMAGRHGNKGVISRISPIEDMPFLEDGTYVDIVLNPLGVPSRMNVGQILETHLGWACAGLGKQIGDALEAFERAGQKDRYVAKLREIYGDDQELPESDEDLKILGSNLRRGVPIATPVFDGAKESDIRDALAKCGYNETGQSTLYDGRTGEAFSREVTVGYIYMLKLHHLVDDKIHARSIGPYSLVTQQPLGGKAQFGGQRFGEMEVWALEAYGAAYTLQEMLTVKSDDVAGRTKVYEAIARGDDRFDAGIPESFNVLIKEMRSLGLNVELVEAPLDALSEEELGVGI
;
A
#
# COMPACT_ATOMS: atom_id res chain seq x y z
N ARG A 1 13.43 -27.97 19.31
CA ARG A 1 13.56 -29.46 19.30
C ARG A 1 13.78 -29.93 20.74
N ASN A 2 13.02 -30.91 21.22
CA ASN A 2 13.02 -31.31 22.64
C ASN A 2 14.25 -32.19 22.98
N ILE A 3 15.39 -31.57 23.29
CA ILE A 3 16.65 -32.25 23.64
C ILE A 3 16.43 -33.19 24.84
N TYR A 4 15.69 -32.74 25.85
CA TYR A 4 15.36 -33.55 27.02
C TYR A 4 14.43 -34.73 26.70
N GLY A 5 13.60 -34.65 25.65
CA GLY A 5 12.82 -35.78 25.15
C GLY A 5 13.70 -36.91 24.64
N ARG A 6 14.70 -36.59 23.81
CA ARG A 6 15.68 -37.56 23.30
C ARG A 6 16.54 -38.15 24.41
N VAL A 7 17.00 -37.33 25.37
CA VAL A 7 17.76 -37.81 26.53
C VAL A 7 16.92 -38.75 27.40
N ARG A 8 15.62 -38.47 27.57
CA ARG A 8 14.70 -39.35 28.30
C ARG A 8 14.56 -40.71 27.60
N GLU A 9 14.38 -40.73 26.29
CA GLU A 9 14.28 -41.97 25.50
C GLU A 9 15.57 -42.81 25.59
N LEU A 10 16.74 -42.16 25.51
CA LEU A 10 18.04 -42.82 25.61
C LEU A 10 18.33 -43.37 27.02
N LEU A 11 17.84 -42.69 28.07
CA LEU A 11 18.05 -43.11 29.46
C LEU A 11 17.02 -44.15 29.93
N THR A 12 15.80 -44.17 29.39
CA THR A 12 14.72 -45.05 29.90
C THR A 12 14.99 -46.51 29.54
N GLY A 13 14.99 -47.40 30.55
CA GLY A 13 15.17 -48.84 30.38
C GLY A 13 16.64 -49.29 30.28
N LYS A 14 17.60 -48.38 30.53
CA LYS A 14 19.03 -48.68 30.52
C LYS A 14 19.60 -48.80 31.93
N GLU A 15 20.67 -49.57 32.09
CA GLU A 15 21.39 -49.68 33.35
C GLU A 15 22.42 -48.55 33.47
N ALA A 16 22.38 -47.84 34.61
CA ALA A 16 23.37 -46.85 34.97
C ALA A 16 24.25 -47.36 36.12
N ALA A 17 25.56 -47.22 35.94
CA ALA A 17 26.57 -47.54 36.94
C ALA A 17 26.60 -46.49 38.06
N SER A 18 26.30 -45.23 37.73
CA SER A 18 26.21 -44.14 38.71
C SER A 18 25.29 -43.02 38.21
N GLY A 19 24.86 -42.15 39.12
CA GLY A 19 23.92 -41.09 38.80
C GLY A 19 23.93 -39.92 39.80
N PRO A 20 22.95 -39.01 39.70
CA PRO A 20 22.80 -37.90 40.64
C PRO A 20 22.62 -38.39 42.09
N LYS A 21 23.00 -37.54 43.06
CA LYS A 21 22.93 -37.86 44.50
C LYS A 21 21.55 -38.43 44.88
N GLY A 22 21.53 -39.68 45.37
CA GLY A 22 20.31 -40.42 45.68
C GLY A 22 20.01 -41.58 44.72
N PHE A 23 20.87 -41.84 43.72
CA PHE A 23 20.78 -43.01 42.84
C PHE A 23 22.06 -43.86 42.96
N ASP A 24 21.94 -45.04 43.59
CA ASP A 24 23.06 -45.94 43.89
C ASP A 24 23.23 -47.08 42.86
N GLY A 25 22.86 -46.81 41.60
CA GLY A 25 23.01 -47.73 40.47
C GLY A 25 21.79 -48.64 40.25
N GLY A 26 21.53 -49.00 38.99
CA GLY A 26 20.41 -49.86 38.60
C GLY A 26 19.75 -49.46 37.28
N THR A 27 18.61 -50.05 36.97
CA THR A 27 17.84 -49.72 35.75
C THR A 27 17.12 -48.38 35.93
N ILE A 28 17.30 -47.48 34.98
CA ILE A 28 16.62 -46.19 34.94
C ILE A 28 15.19 -46.40 34.42
N SER A 29 14.19 -46.45 35.31
CA SER A 29 12.77 -46.46 34.93
C SER A 29 12.22 -45.04 34.71
N ALA A 30 11.04 -44.93 34.11
CA ALA A 30 10.37 -43.65 33.91
C ALA A 30 10.01 -42.97 35.26
N GLU A 31 9.73 -43.76 36.31
CA GLU A 31 9.50 -43.23 37.66
C GLU A 31 10.80 -42.66 38.26
N VAL A 32 11.93 -43.34 38.08
CA VAL A 32 13.24 -42.86 38.57
C VAL A 32 13.61 -41.52 37.92
N LEU A 33 13.44 -41.37 36.60
CA LEU A 33 13.72 -40.10 35.91
C LEU A 33 12.83 -38.95 36.37
N SER A 34 11.61 -39.23 36.83
CA SER A 34 10.68 -38.21 37.34
C SER A 34 11.06 -37.65 38.71
N GLN A 35 11.89 -38.38 39.47
CA GLN A 35 12.38 -37.96 40.79
C GLN A 35 13.53 -36.96 40.68
N PHE A 36 14.20 -36.89 39.53
CA PHE A 36 15.34 -36.00 39.30
C PHE A 36 15.00 -34.85 38.36
N SER A 37 15.58 -33.69 38.60
CA SER A 37 15.45 -32.54 37.71
C SER A 37 16.13 -32.81 36.37
N LYS A 38 15.61 -32.18 35.30
CA LYS A 38 16.17 -32.33 33.95
C LYS A 38 17.66 -31.99 33.85
N GLY A 39 18.16 -31.07 34.68
CA GLY A 39 19.60 -30.74 34.73
C GLY A 39 20.46 -31.87 35.31
N GLN A 40 19.88 -32.72 36.15
CA GLN A 40 20.55 -33.88 36.75
C GLN A 40 20.58 -35.09 35.81
N TRP A 41 19.79 -35.10 34.74
CA TRP A 41 19.79 -36.20 33.76
C TRP A 41 21.15 -36.34 33.04
N TRP A 42 21.91 -35.25 32.94
CA TRP A 42 23.27 -35.26 32.39
C TRP A 42 24.33 -35.90 33.32
N GLN A 43 23.94 -36.32 34.52
CA GLN A 43 24.82 -36.92 35.53
C GLN A 43 24.71 -38.44 35.59
N PHE A 44 23.78 -39.06 34.85
CA PHE A 44 23.70 -40.51 34.73
C PHE A 44 24.85 -41.03 33.87
N ALA A 45 25.56 -42.03 34.37
CA ALA A 45 26.58 -42.78 33.65
C ALA A 45 26.04 -44.17 33.32
N LEU A 46 25.70 -44.40 32.05
CA LEU A 46 25.27 -45.70 31.54
C LEU A 46 26.44 -46.68 31.46
N THR A 47 26.15 -47.97 31.59
CA THR A 47 27.13 -49.06 31.42
C THR A 47 27.52 -49.30 29.95
N ASP A 48 26.69 -48.85 29.01
CA ASP A 48 26.91 -48.96 27.56
C ASP A 48 27.71 -47.76 27.03
N GLU A 49 28.95 -48.02 26.59
CA GLU A 49 29.88 -47.01 26.07
C GLU A 49 29.37 -46.29 24.82
N ALA A 50 28.67 -47.00 23.92
CA ALA A 50 28.17 -46.40 22.67
C ALA A 50 27.04 -45.40 22.94
N MET A 51 26.15 -45.72 23.88
CA MET A 51 25.04 -44.86 24.28
C MET A 51 25.51 -43.67 25.12
N MET A 52 26.55 -43.87 25.95
CA MET A 52 27.20 -42.75 26.64
C MET A 52 27.80 -41.75 25.68
N ALA A 53 28.47 -42.22 24.62
CA ALA A 53 29.02 -41.34 23.58
C ALA A 53 27.91 -40.52 22.88
N GLU A 54 26.72 -41.09 22.66
CA GLU A 54 25.58 -40.36 22.10
C GLU A 54 25.03 -39.31 23.08
N ILE A 55 24.89 -39.64 24.37
CA ILE A 55 24.45 -38.67 25.40
C ILE A 55 25.45 -37.53 25.53
N GLU A 56 26.76 -37.80 25.48
CA GLU A 56 27.81 -36.80 25.49
C GLU A 56 27.77 -35.90 24.24
N ALA A 57 27.53 -36.47 23.06
CA ALA A 57 27.34 -35.70 21.82
C ALA A 57 26.13 -34.77 21.93
N ILE A 58 25.00 -35.24 22.47
CA ILE A 58 23.80 -34.43 22.69
C ILE A 58 24.05 -33.36 23.76
N LYS A 59 24.79 -33.68 24.83
CA LYS A 59 25.19 -32.71 25.86
C LYS A 59 26.08 -31.62 25.29
N SER A 60 27.05 -31.96 24.45
CA SER A 60 27.92 -31.01 23.75
C SER A 60 27.11 -30.08 22.83
N GLN A 61 26.16 -30.62 22.07
CA GLN A 61 25.23 -29.82 21.26
C GLN A 61 24.37 -28.88 22.11
N TYR A 62 23.89 -29.36 23.26
CA TYR A 62 23.11 -28.55 24.21
C TYR A 62 23.95 -27.42 24.81
N GLU A 63 25.17 -27.70 25.25
CA GLU A 63 26.08 -26.70 25.81
C GLU A 63 26.49 -25.67 24.76
N PHE A 64 26.73 -26.08 23.52
CA PHE A 64 27.00 -25.16 22.40
C PHE A 64 25.80 -24.24 22.14
N ALA A 65 24.60 -24.79 22.00
CA ALA A 65 23.39 -24.00 21.78
C ALA A 65 23.08 -23.06 22.95
N LYS A 66 23.35 -23.50 24.19
CA LYS A 66 23.23 -22.67 25.39
C LYS A 66 24.21 -21.50 25.34
N ARG A 67 25.49 -21.75 25.06
CA ARG A 67 26.51 -20.69 24.93
C ARG A 67 26.17 -19.68 23.84
N GLU A 68 25.67 -20.14 22.69
CA GLU A 68 25.23 -19.26 21.60
C GLU A 68 24.05 -18.37 22.05
N LEU A 69 23.10 -18.93 22.81
CA LEU A 69 21.96 -18.18 23.34
C LEU A 69 22.38 -17.18 24.42
N ASP A 70 23.30 -17.57 25.31
CA ASP A 70 23.87 -16.71 26.35
C ASP A 70 24.63 -15.54 25.70
N SER A 71 25.46 -15.79 24.69
CA SER A 71 26.16 -14.74 23.92
C SER A 71 25.18 -13.80 23.22
N ARG A 72 24.14 -14.31 22.55
CA ARG A 72 23.11 -13.46 21.92
C ARG A 72 22.32 -12.64 22.94
N PHE A 73 22.14 -13.16 24.15
CA PHE A 73 21.48 -12.45 25.22
C PHE A 73 22.37 -11.32 25.73
N GLU A 74 23.65 -11.60 26.00
CA GLU A 74 24.64 -10.59 26.39
C GLU A 74 24.76 -9.48 25.34
N ASP A 75 24.86 -9.81 24.05
CA ASP A 75 24.89 -8.84 22.95
C ASP A 75 23.65 -7.92 22.95
N LYS A 76 22.46 -8.47 23.24
CA LYS A 76 21.22 -7.68 23.30
C LYS A 76 21.18 -6.78 24.52
N VAL A 77 21.66 -7.27 25.67
CA VAL A 77 21.77 -6.48 26.90
C VAL A 77 22.77 -5.34 26.71
N GLU A 78 23.91 -5.61 26.08
CA GLU A 78 24.91 -4.60 25.76
C GLU A 78 24.34 -3.52 24.83
N LYS A 79 23.69 -3.92 23.73
CA LYS A 79 23.03 -2.98 22.81
C LYS A 79 21.92 -2.14 23.45
N GLN A 80 21.22 -2.65 24.46
CA GLN A 80 20.21 -1.87 25.20
C GLN A 80 20.82 -0.92 26.22
N LYS A 81 21.96 -1.28 26.82
CA LYS A 81 22.66 -0.45 27.81
C LYS A 81 23.52 0.62 27.14
N GLN A 82 24.05 0.32 25.96
CA GLN A 82 24.80 1.26 25.15
C GLN A 82 23.90 2.45 24.83
N GLY A 83 24.38 3.66 25.13
CA GLY A 83 23.69 4.87 24.73
C GLY A 83 23.70 5.02 23.20
N ASP A 84 22.63 5.57 22.65
CA ASP A 84 22.59 5.92 21.23
C ASP A 84 23.58 7.06 20.94
N ASP A 85 24.29 6.96 19.81
CA ASP A 85 25.11 8.06 19.30
C ASP A 85 24.19 9.13 18.70
N LEU A 86 24.06 10.26 19.41
CA LEU A 86 23.17 11.37 19.04
C LEU A 86 23.96 12.50 18.39
N LEU A 87 23.31 13.22 17.47
CA LEU A 87 23.89 14.41 16.86
C LEU A 87 24.27 15.46 17.93
N PRO A 88 25.36 16.23 17.73
CA PRO A 88 25.77 17.28 18.67
C PRO A 88 24.60 18.23 19.00
N GLY A 89 24.36 18.44 20.29
CA GLY A 89 23.25 19.28 20.79
C GLY A 89 21.92 18.57 21.02
N VAL A 90 21.77 17.29 20.62
CA VAL A 90 20.57 16.49 20.88
C VAL A 90 20.76 15.65 22.14
N MET A 91 20.00 15.96 23.20
CA MET A 91 20.07 15.22 24.47
C MET A 91 19.31 13.88 24.44
N LYS A 92 18.17 13.82 23.74
CA LYS A 92 17.33 12.61 23.66
C LYS A 92 16.46 12.66 22.42
N VAL A 93 16.18 11.50 21.83
CA VAL A 93 15.25 11.35 20.70
C VAL A 93 14.10 10.43 21.12
N VAL A 94 12.87 10.83 20.83
CA VAL A 94 11.67 10.00 21.03
C VAL A 94 11.05 9.72 19.67
N LYS A 95 10.99 8.44 19.28
CA LYS A 95 10.36 7.99 18.03
C LYS A 95 8.95 7.48 18.33
N VAL A 96 7.94 8.11 17.74
CA VAL A 96 6.53 7.72 17.86
C VAL A 96 6.06 7.12 16.54
N PHE A 97 5.59 5.88 16.56
CA PHE A 97 5.03 5.22 15.39
C PHE A 97 3.50 5.30 15.47
N VAL A 98 2.88 5.92 14.47
CA VAL A 98 1.43 6.06 14.38
C VAL A 98 0.92 5.19 13.24
N ALA A 99 0.08 4.21 13.57
CA ALA A 99 -0.59 3.38 12.58
C ALA A 99 -1.95 3.99 12.21
N VAL A 100 -2.17 4.26 10.93
CA VAL A 100 -3.42 4.85 10.42
C VAL A 100 -4.07 3.89 9.43
N LYS A 101 -5.35 3.58 9.64
CA LYS A 101 -6.17 2.84 8.67
C LYS A 101 -6.90 3.84 7.77
N ARG A 102 -6.52 3.88 6.49
CA ARG A 102 -7.14 4.77 5.49
C ARG A 102 -8.09 3.99 4.59
N LYS A 103 -9.35 4.42 4.52
CA LYS A 103 -10.38 3.83 3.64
C LYS A 103 -10.24 4.35 2.21
N LEU A 104 -10.95 3.73 1.27
CA LEU A 104 -11.09 4.26 -0.10
C LEU A 104 -12.08 5.43 -0.08
N GLN A 105 -11.76 6.47 -0.85
CA GLN A 105 -12.60 7.67 -0.95
C GLN A 105 -12.47 8.34 -2.33
N PRO A 106 -13.41 9.21 -2.72
CA PRO A 106 -13.28 9.99 -3.94
C PRO A 106 -11.97 10.78 -3.97
N GLY A 107 -11.26 10.75 -5.10
CA GLY A 107 -9.93 11.34 -5.26
C GLY A 107 -8.77 10.34 -5.11
N ASP A 108 -8.98 9.17 -4.50
CA ASP A 108 -7.97 8.12 -4.46
C ASP A 108 -7.73 7.54 -5.86
N LYS A 109 -6.46 7.20 -6.16
CA LYS A 109 -6.06 6.66 -7.45
C LYS A 109 -6.05 5.14 -7.45
N MET A 110 -6.74 4.55 -8.42
CA MET A 110 -6.82 3.12 -8.67
C MET A 110 -6.18 2.79 -10.03
N ALA A 111 -5.70 1.57 -10.21
CA ALA A 111 -5.18 1.10 -11.48
C ALA A 111 -5.41 -0.40 -11.69
N GLY A 112 -5.67 -0.81 -12.93
CA GLY A 112 -5.52 -2.21 -13.33
C GLY A 112 -4.08 -2.51 -13.76
N ARG A 113 -3.83 -3.79 -14.07
CA ARG A 113 -2.50 -4.28 -14.51
C ARG A 113 -2.15 -3.86 -15.93
N HIS A 114 -3.13 -3.47 -16.73
CA HIS A 114 -3.00 -3.10 -18.15
C HIS A 114 -2.78 -1.59 -18.38
N GLY A 115 -2.28 -0.88 -17.37
CA GLY A 115 -2.00 0.56 -17.45
C GLY A 115 -3.24 1.46 -17.43
N ASN A 116 -4.45 0.89 -17.29
CA ASN A 116 -5.68 1.61 -17.04
C ASN A 116 -5.64 2.23 -15.64
N LYS A 117 -5.50 3.55 -15.56
CA LYS A 117 -5.49 4.33 -14.31
C LYS A 117 -6.74 5.18 -14.23
N GLY A 118 -7.33 5.26 -13.04
CA GLY A 118 -8.51 6.05 -12.76
C GLY A 118 -8.43 6.70 -11.39
N VAL A 119 -9.22 7.75 -11.21
CA VAL A 119 -9.48 8.36 -9.89
C VAL A 119 -10.92 8.03 -9.53
N ILE A 120 -11.16 7.61 -8.29
CA ILE A 120 -12.53 7.36 -7.82
C ILE A 120 -13.28 8.69 -7.83
N SER A 121 -14.36 8.77 -8.61
CA SER A 121 -15.19 9.98 -8.70
C SER A 121 -16.33 9.98 -7.69
N ARG A 122 -16.98 8.83 -7.49
CA ARG A 122 -18.12 8.65 -6.60
C ARG A 122 -18.13 7.24 -6.03
N ILE A 123 -18.58 7.11 -4.79
CA ILE A 123 -18.99 5.84 -4.19
C ILE A 123 -20.51 5.85 -4.15
N SER A 124 -21.13 4.94 -4.90
CA SER A 124 -22.59 4.82 -4.97
C SER A 124 -23.09 3.80 -3.94
N PRO A 125 -24.31 3.97 -3.40
CA PRO A 125 -25.02 2.90 -2.71
C PRO A 125 -25.20 1.67 -3.61
N ILE A 126 -25.36 0.49 -3.01
CA ILE A 126 -25.44 -0.76 -3.78
C ILE A 126 -26.71 -0.81 -4.63
N GLU A 127 -27.83 -0.29 -4.12
CA GLU A 127 -29.12 -0.20 -4.80
C GLU A 127 -29.10 0.68 -6.06
N ASP A 128 -28.15 1.60 -6.15
CA ASP A 128 -27.95 2.48 -7.31
C ASP A 128 -27.10 1.81 -8.41
N MET A 129 -26.43 0.69 -8.11
CA MET A 129 -25.51 0.05 -9.03
C MET A 129 -26.24 -0.80 -10.06
N PRO A 130 -25.73 -0.90 -11.30
CA PRO A 130 -26.22 -1.88 -12.26
C PRO A 130 -26.17 -3.30 -11.69
N PHE A 131 -27.17 -4.11 -12.00
CA PHE A 131 -27.25 -5.50 -11.55
C PHE A 131 -27.56 -6.45 -12.69
N LEU A 132 -27.17 -7.71 -12.51
CA LEU A 132 -27.40 -8.83 -13.43
C LEU A 132 -28.80 -9.43 -13.25
N GLU A 133 -29.23 -10.28 -14.19
CA GLU A 133 -30.52 -11.00 -14.11
C GLU A 133 -30.67 -11.84 -12.84
N ASP A 134 -29.57 -12.29 -12.24
CA ASP A 134 -29.56 -13.05 -10.99
C ASP A 134 -29.63 -12.17 -9.72
N GLY A 135 -29.72 -10.85 -9.88
CA GLY A 135 -29.76 -9.86 -8.81
C GLY A 135 -28.38 -9.45 -8.27
N THR A 136 -27.29 -9.95 -8.85
CA THR A 136 -25.93 -9.58 -8.43
C THR A 136 -25.56 -8.19 -8.94
N TYR A 137 -25.21 -7.28 -8.02
CA TYR A 137 -24.76 -5.93 -8.32
C TYR A 137 -23.30 -5.91 -8.79
N VAL A 138 -22.95 -4.97 -9.68
CA VAL A 138 -21.56 -4.72 -10.08
C VAL A 138 -20.84 -3.86 -9.04
N ASP A 139 -19.56 -4.15 -8.79
CA ASP A 139 -18.77 -3.39 -7.80
C ASP A 139 -18.16 -2.10 -8.37
N ILE A 140 -17.71 -2.13 -9.63
CA ILE A 140 -16.98 -1.03 -10.28
C ILE A 140 -17.49 -0.85 -11.71
N VAL A 141 -17.80 0.39 -12.09
CA VAL A 141 -18.13 0.75 -13.47
C VAL A 141 -16.94 1.47 -14.11
N LEU A 142 -16.42 0.91 -15.21
CA LEU A 142 -15.31 1.47 -15.98
C LEU A 142 -15.81 2.06 -17.31
N ASN A 143 -15.20 3.16 -17.75
CA ASN A 143 -15.54 3.78 -19.01
C ASN A 143 -14.93 3.01 -20.20
N PRO A 144 -15.74 2.46 -21.13
CA PRO A 144 -15.23 1.69 -22.27
C PRO A 144 -14.42 2.53 -23.26
N LEU A 145 -14.65 3.85 -23.33
CA LEU A 145 -13.95 4.74 -24.26
C LEU A 145 -12.43 4.81 -24.01
N GLY A 146 -11.98 4.44 -22.80
CA GLY A 146 -10.57 4.42 -22.45
C GLY A 146 -9.79 3.25 -23.06
N VAL A 147 -10.45 2.24 -23.61
CA VAL A 147 -9.81 1.04 -24.15
C VAL A 147 -9.33 1.23 -25.61
N PRO A 148 -10.17 1.69 -26.57
CA PRO A 148 -9.75 1.80 -27.96
C PRO A 148 -8.57 2.75 -28.16
N SER A 149 -8.59 3.92 -27.50
CA SER A 149 -7.55 4.94 -27.68
C SER A 149 -6.20 4.55 -27.07
N ARG A 150 -6.19 3.65 -26.08
CA ARG A 150 -4.97 3.20 -25.38
C ARG A 150 -4.47 1.84 -25.87
N MET A 151 -5.25 1.17 -26.72
CA MET A 151 -4.93 -0.14 -27.30
C MET A 151 -4.59 -1.22 -26.27
N ASN A 152 -5.14 -1.13 -25.05
CA ASN A 152 -4.89 -2.07 -23.96
C ASN A 152 -6.02 -3.11 -23.85
N VAL A 153 -6.21 -3.88 -24.93
CA VAL A 153 -7.28 -4.89 -25.08
C VAL A 153 -7.15 -6.02 -24.06
N GLY A 154 -5.95 -6.27 -23.53
CA GLY A 154 -5.72 -7.29 -22.50
C GLY A 154 -6.61 -7.16 -21.26
N GLN A 155 -7.06 -5.94 -20.91
CA GLN A 155 -7.98 -5.76 -19.80
C GLN A 155 -9.37 -6.37 -20.06
N ILE A 156 -9.81 -6.41 -21.33
CA ILE A 156 -11.07 -7.03 -21.73
C ILE A 156 -10.92 -8.55 -21.65
N LEU A 157 -9.81 -9.08 -22.17
CA LEU A 157 -9.49 -10.52 -22.08
C LEU A 157 -9.40 -10.99 -20.62
N GLU A 158 -8.76 -10.19 -19.75
CA GLU A 158 -8.73 -10.43 -18.30
C GLU A 158 -10.15 -10.44 -17.71
N THR A 159 -10.99 -9.46 -18.09
CA THR A 159 -12.37 -9.34 -17.60
C THR A 159 -13.20 -10.59 -17.98
N HIS A 160 -13.12 -11.03 -19.23
CA HIS A 160 -13.84 -12.21 -19.72
C HIS A 160 -13.33 -13.51 -19.05
N LEU A 161 -12.01 -13.70 -18.99
CA LEU A 161 -11.42 -14.88 -18.35
C LEU A 161 -11.75 -14.91 -16.85
N GLY A 162 -11.65 -13.76 -16.18
CA GLY A 162 -12.01 -13.62 -14.76
C GLY A 162 -13.49 -13.94 -14.51
N TRP A 163 -14.38 -13.59 -15.44
CA TRP A 163 -15.80 -13.97 -15.35
C TRP A 163 -15.99 -15.48 -15.44
N ALA A 164 -15.33 -16.14 -16.40
CA ALA A 164 -15.34 -17.59 -16.51
C ALA A 164 -14.78 -18.25 -15.23
N CYS A 165 -13.64 -17.79 -14.71
CA CYS A 165 -13.05 -18.30 -13.48
C CYS A 165 -14.02 -18.27 -12.28
N ALA A 166 -14.75 -17.16 -12.11
CA ALA A 166 -15.75 -17.01 -11.05
C ALA A 166 -16.94 -17.95 -11.25
N GLY A 167 -17.41 -18.12 -12.49
CA GLY A 167 -18.47 -19.07 -12.84
C GLY A 167 -18.08 -20.52 -12.54
N LEU A 168 -16.87 -20.94 -12.93
CA LEU A 168 -16.33 -22.26 -12.61
C LEU A 168 -16.21 -22.47 -11.10
N GLY A 169 -15.78 -21.44 -10.36
CA GLY A 169 -15.73 -21.49 -8.90
C GLY A 169 -17.09 -21.68 -8.24
N LYS A 170 -18.14 -21.04 -8.77
CA LYS A 170 -19.53 -21.23 -8.32
C LYS A 170 -19.99 -22.68 -8.54
N GLN A 171 -19.72 -23.27 -9.71
CA GLN A 171 -20.04 -24.67 -9.98
C GLN A 171 -19.30 -25.65 -9.06
N ILE A 172 -18.02 -25.39 -8.74
CA ILE A 172 -17.26 -26.17 -7.76
C ILE A 172 -17.87 -26.03 -6.36
N GLY A 173 -18.28 -24.82 -5.98
CA GLY A 173 -18.97 -24.57 -4.72
C GLY A 173 -20.26 -25.37 -4.58
N ASP A 174 -21.10 -25.37 -5.61
CA ASP A 174 -22.36 -26.13 -5.62
C ASP A 174 -22.10 -27.65 -5.54
N ALA A 175 -21.07 -28.14 -6.23
CA ALA A 175 -20.65 -29.53 -6.16
C ALA A 175 -20.05 -29.92 -4.80
N LEU A 176 -19.31 -29.02 -4.15
CA LEU A 176 -18.78 -29.21 -2.80
C LEU A 176 -19.91 -29.30 -1.78
N GLU A 177 -20.91 -28.43 -1.86
CA GLU A 177 -22.08 -28.50 -0.96
C GLU A 177 -22.85 -29.83 -1.13
N ALA A 178 -22.95 -30.33 -2.37
CA ALA A 178 -23.52 -31.65 -2.63
C ALA A 178 -22.65 -32.80 -2.07
N PHE A 179 -21.32 -32.68 -2.11
CA PHE A 179 -20.41 -33.62 -1.49
C PHE A 179 -20.56 -33.64 0.04
N GLU A 180 -20.62 -32.47 0.67
CA GLU A 180 -20.75 -32.34 2.14
C GLU A 180 -22.10 -32.83 2.66
N ARG A 181 -23.21 -32.54 1.95
CA ARG A 181 -24.56 -32.89 2.42
C ARG A 181 -24.99 -34.30 2.03
N ALA A 182 -24.72 -34.70 0.79
CA ALA A 182 -25.26 -35.91 0.18
C ALA A 182 -24.18 -36.98 -0.09
N GLY A 183 -22.93 -36.75 0.30
CA GLY A 183 -21.83 -37.70 0.10
C GLY A 183 -21.46 -37.91 -1.38
N GLN A 184 -21.85 -36.99 -2.27
CA GLN A 184 -21.62 -37.11 -3.72
C GLN A 184 -20.17 -36.79 -4.13
N LYS A 185 -19.20 -37.55 -3.61
CA LYS A 185 -17.77 -37.38 -3.90
C LYS A 185 -17.48 -37.48 -5.40
N ASP A 186 -18.05 -38.49 -6.05
CA ASP A 186 -17.78 -38.77 -7.47
C ASP A 186 -18.19 -37.61 -8.38
N ARG A 187 -19.32 -36.95 -8.07
CA ARG A 187 -19.78 -35.77 -8.81
C ARG A 187 -18.83 -34.59 -8.65
N TYR A 188 -18.34 -34.38 -7.43
CA TYR A 188 -17.40 -33.31 -7.13
C TYR A 188 -16.05 -33.54 -7.82
N VAL A 189 -15.50 -34.76 -7.74
CA VAL A 189 -14.25 -35.13 -8.41
C VAL A 189 -14.40 -35.07 -9.94
N ALA A 190 -15.52 -35.53 -10.49
CA ALA A 190 -15.80 -35.42 -11.92
C ALA A 190 -15.82 -33.96 -12.38
N LYS A 191 -16.43 -33.06 -11.60
CA LYS A 191 -16.45 -31.63 -11.91
C LYS A 191 -15.04 -31.01 -11.84
N LEU A 192 -14.22 -31.39 -10.87
CA LEU A 192 -12.83 -30.94 -10.81
C LEU A 192 -12.01 -31.39 -12.03
N ARG A 193 -12.17 -32.65 -12.46
CA ARG A 193 -11.50 -33.18 -13.66
C ARG A 193 -11.98 -32.53 -14.95
N GLU A 194 -13.26 -32.22 -15.06
CA GLU A 194 -13.81 -31.47 -16.21
C GLU A 194 -13.19 -30.07 -16.36
N ILE A 195 -12.86 -29.44 -15.24
CA ILE A 195 -12.30 -28.08 -15.20
C ILE A 195 -10.79 -28.07 -15.42
N TYR A 196 -10.05 -28.92 -14.69
CA TYR A 196 -8.58 -28.95 -14.71
C TYR A 196 -7.98 -29.89 -15.77
N GLY A 197 -8.79 -30.77 -16.35
CA GLY A 197 -8.35 -31.86 -17.20
C GLY A 197 -8.05 -33.14 -16.40
N ASP A 198 -8.07 -34.28 -17.09
CA ASP A 198 -7.82 -35.59 -16.48
C ASP A 198 -6.35 -35.79 -16.06
N ASP A 199 -5.44 -34.97 -16.59
CA ASP A 199 -4.00 -35.08 -16.36
C ASP A 199 -3.54 -34.49 -15.00
N GLN A 200 -4.42 -33.79 -14.28
CA GLN A 200 -4.07 -33.14 -13.01
C GLN A 200 -4.29 -34.07 -11.81
N GLU A 201 -3.24 -34.20 -10.99
CA GLU A 201 -3.30 -34.94 -9.74
C GLU A 201 -4.20 -34.23 -8.71
N LEU A 202 -5.22 -34.93 -8.25
CA LEU A 202 -6.13 -34.47 -7.20
C LEU A 202 -5.76 -35.10 -5.86
N PRO A 203 -5.96 -34.40 -4.73
CA PRO A 203 -5.73 -34.98 -3.41
C PRO A 203 -6.54 -36.27 -3.19
N GLU A 204 -5.91 -37.26 -2.56
CA GLU A 204 -6.56 -38.54 -2.26
C GLU A 204 -7.49 -38.46 -1.05
N SER A 205 -7.12 -37.62 -0.07
CA SER A 205 -7.87 -37.43 1.18
C SER A 205 -9.13 -36.62 0.97
N ASP A 206 -10.24 -37.09 1.56
CA ASP A 206 -11.52 -36.37 1.58
C ASP A 206 -11.40 -34.99 2.26
N GLU A 207 -10.53 -34.86 3.26
CA GLU A 207 -10.31 -33.60 3.97
C GLU A 207 -9.63 -32.58 3.06
N ASP A 208 -8.57 -33.00 2.35
CA ASP A 208 -7.83 -32.14 1.42
C ASP A 208 -8.69 -31.75 0.22
N LEU A 209 -9.56 -32.64 -0.26
CA LEU A 209 -10.53 -32.35 -1.32
C LEU A 209 -11.53 -31.26 -0.92
N LYS A 210 -11.98 -31.26 0.34
CA LYS A 210 -12.87 -30.21 0.88
C LYS A 210 -12.13 -28.89 1.04
N ILE A 211 -10.89 -28.92 1.53
CA ILE A 211 -10.04 -27.72 1.64
C ILE A 211 -9.83 -27.11 0.25
N LEU A 212 -9.51 -27.93 -0.76
CA LEU A 212 -9.36 -27.49 -2.14
C LEU A 212 -10.64 -26.81 -2.65
N GLY A 213 -11.80 -27.45 -2.50
CA GLY A 213 -13.08 -26.90 -2.96
C GLY A 213 -13.45 -25.59 -2.27
N SER A 214 -13.20 -25.51 -0.96
CA SER A 214 -13.43 -24.29 -0.17
C SER A 214 -12.61 -23.11 -0.69
N ASN A 215 -11.36 -23.37 -1.08
CA ASN A 215 -10.48 -22.35 -1.67
C ASN A 215 -10.94 -21.94 -3.07
N LEU A 216 -11.44 -22.87 -3.88
CA LEU A 216 -11.85 -22.64 -5.27
C LEU A 216 -13.26 -22.05 -5.42
N ARG A 217 -14.10 -22.10 -4.38
CA ARG A 217 -15.51 -21.63 -4.42
C ARG A 217 -15.65 -20.17 -4.86
N ARG A 218 -14.67 -19.32 -4.57
CA ARG A 218 -14.68 -17.89 -4.95
C ARG A 218 -14.27 -17.63 -6.41
N GLY A 219 -13.70 -18.63 -7.07
CA GLY A 219 -13.19 -18.54 -8.43
C GLY A 219 -11.97 -19.42 -8.61
N VAL A 220 -11.86 -20.06 -9.76
CA VAL A 220 -10.73 -20.91 -10.12
C VAL A 220 -9.51 -20.03 -10.48
N PRO A 221 -8.38 -20.13 -9.76
CA PRO A 221 -7.17 -19.42 -10.14
C PRO A 221 -6.61 -19.99 -11.43
N ILE A 222 -6.40 -19.13 -12.44
CA ILE A 222 -5.81 -19.50 -13.72
C ILE A 222 -4.49 -18.74 -13.92
N ALA A 223 -3.50 -19.45 -14.45
CA ALA A 223 -2.25 -18.85 -14.91
C ALA A 223 -2.28 -18.70 -16.42
N THR A 224 -2.04 -17.48 -16.90
CA THR A 224 -1.81 -17.19 -18.32
C THR A 224 -0.38 -16.65 -18.46
N PRO A 225 0.59 -17.49 -18.87
CA PRO A 225 1.97 -17.07 -19.06
C PRO A 225 2.11 -15.90 -20.05
N VAL A 226 3.18 -15.13 -19.90
CA VAL A 226 3.48 -14.05 -20.84
C VAL A 226 3.90 -14.68 -22.18
N PHE A 227 3.24 -14.27 -23.26
CA PHE A 227 3.44 -14.76 -24.64
C PHE A 227 3.02 -16.20 -24.95
N ASP A 228 2.63 -16.98 -23.95
CA ASP A 228 2.07 -18.34 -24.11
C ASP A 228 0.79 -18.49 -23.26
N GLY A 229 -0.09 -17.50 -23.42
CA GLY A 229 -1.30 -17.36 -22.62
C GLY A 229 -2.53 -18.02 -23.24
N ALA A 230 -3.63 -17.99 -22.49
CA ALA A 230 -4.93 -18.44 -22.97
C ALA A 230 -5.34 -17.66 -24.23
N LYS A 231 -5.84 -18.37 -25.25
CA LYS A 231 -6.34 -17.79 -26.49
C LYS A 231 -7.83 -17.43 -26.34
N GLU A 232 -8.32 -16.65 -27.28
CA GLU A 232 -9.73 -16.25 -27.31
C GLU A 232 -10.70 -17.44 -27.41
N SER A 233 -10.31 -18.51 -28.13
CA SER A 233 -11.08 -19.76 -28.17
C SER A 233 -11.26 -20.35 -26.77
N ASP A 234 -10.18 -20.40 -26.01
CA ASP A 234 -10.15 -21.04 -24.69
C ASP A 234 -11.02 -20.25 -23.69
N ILE A 235 -11.03 -18.91 -23.81
CA ILE A 235 -11.89 -18.03 -23.01
C ILE A 235 -13.36 -18.24 -23.36
N ARG A 236 -13.70 -18.35 -24.66
CA ARG A 236 -15.08 -18.64 -25.11
C ARG A 236 -15.57 -19.99 -24.60
N ASP A 237 -14.74 -21.02 -24.73
CA ASP A 237 -15.06 -22.36 -24.24
C ASP A 237 -15.27 -22.36 -22.72
N ALA A 238 -14.44 -21.61 -21.97
CA ALA A 238 -14.60 -21.48 -20.53
C ALA A 238 -15.88 -20.72 -20.13
N LEU A 239 -16.27 -19.68 -20.86
CA LEU A 239 -17.54 -18.96 -20.66
C LEU A 239 -18.74 -19.87 -20.97
N ALA A 240 -18.69 -20.63 -22.07
CA ALA A 240 -19.73 -21.57 -22.46
C ALA A 240 -19.92 -22.68 -21.41
N LYS A 241 -18.83 -23.23 -20.85
CA LYS A 241 -18.87 -24.19 -19.72
C LYS A 241 -19.58 -23.62 -18.48
N CYS A 242 -19.54 -22.31 -18.29
CA CYS A 242 -20.23 -21.63 -17.19
C CYS A 242 -21.71 -21.35 -17.47
N GLY A 243 -22.18 -21.56 -18.70
CA GLY A 243 -23.52 -21.15 -19.14
C GLY A 243 -23.63 -19.64 -19.40
N TYR A 244 -22.49 -18.95 -19.57
CA TYR A 244 -22.47 -17.53 -19.94
C TYR A 244 -22.43 -17.36 -21.46
N ASN A 245 -22.79 -16.17 -21.94
CA ASN A 245 -22.64 -15.80 -23.34
C ASN A 245 -21.16 -15.82 -23.74
N GLU A 246 -20.82 -16.47 -24.86
CA GLU A 246 -19.45 -16.57 -25.39
C GLU A 246 -18.84 -15.19 -25.67
N THR A 247 -19.65 -14.16 -25.91
CA THR A 247 -19.20 -12.78 -26.09
C THR A 247 -18.66 -12.12 -24.81
N GLY A 248 -18.94 -12.71 -23.64
CA GLY A 248 -18.62 -12.12 -22.33
C GLY A 248 -19.52 -10.92 -21.97
N GLN A 249 -20.63 -10.72 -22.70
CA GLN A 249 -21.59 -9.66 -22.47
C GLN A 249 -22.86 -10.22 -21.82
N SER A 250 -23.46 -9.43 -20.93
CA SER A 250 -24.68 -9.78 -20.20
C SER A 250 -25.68 -8.62 -20.25
N THR A 251 -26.96 -8.93 -20.16
CA THR A 251 -28.01 -7.95 -19.89
C THR A 251 -27.82 -7.41 -18.47
N LEU A 252 -27.71 -6.08 -18.36
CA LEU A 252 -27.70 -5.38 -17.07
C LEU A 252 -28.99 -4.58 -16.93
N TYR A 253 -29.38 -4.35 -15.68
CA TYR A 253 -30.51 -3.50 -15.30
C TYR A 253 -29.99 -2.32 -14.49
N ASP A 254 -30.57 -1.14 -14.71
CA ASP A 254 -30.28 0.05 -13.93
C ASP A 254 -30.88 -0.08 -12.51
N GLY A 255 -30.05 0.00 -11.48
CA GLY A 255 -30.50 -0.12 -10.08
C GLY A 255 -31.52 0.95 -9.66
N ARG A 256 -31.54 2.11 -10.32
CA ARG A 256 -32.46 3.21 -9.97
C ARG A 256 -33.85 3.06 -10.57
N THR A 257 -33.91 2.62 -11.83
CA THR A 257 -35.16 2.55 -12.60
C THR A 257 -35.70 1.12 -12.68
N GLY A 258 -34.82 0.12 -12.56
CA GLY A 258 -35.13 -1.29 -12.78
C GLY A 258 -35.20 -1.67 -14.26
N GLU A 259 -34.99 -0.72 -15.18
CA GLU A 259 -35.07 -0.98 -16.62
C GLU A 259 -33.78 -1.63 -17.14
N ALA A 260 -33.93 -2.53 -18.12
CA ALA A 260 -32.79 -3.14 -18.80
C ALA A 260 -32.06 -2.10 -19.67
N PHE A 261 -30.73 -2.15 -19.69
CA PHE A 261 -29.95 -1.34 -20.63
C PHE A 261 -30.24 -1.77 -22.08
N SER A 262 -30.23 -0.80 -23.00
CA SER A 262 -30.58 -1.03 -24.41
C SER A 262 -29.64 -1.99 -25.17
N ARG A 263 -28.44 -2.23 -24.65
CA ARG A 263 -27.42 -3.11 -25.24
C ARG A 263 -26.77 -3.92 -24.14
N GLU A 264 -26.36 -5.14 -24.48
CA GLU A 264 -25.56 -5.98 -23.58
C GLU A 264 -24.23 -5.30 -23.26
N VAL A 265 -23.77 -5.50 -22.03
CA VAL A 265 -22.56 -4.86 -21.50
C VAL A 265 -21.58 -5.94 -21.08
N THR A 266 -20.29 -5.71 -21.33
CA THR A 266 -19.23 -6.59 -20.83
C THR A 266 -19.18 -6.54 -19.30
N VAL A 267 -19.37 -7.69 -18.67
CA VAL A 267 -19.29 -7.87 -17.22
C VAL A 267 -18.24 -8.93 -16.93
N GLY A 268 -17.45 -8.73 -15.89
CA GLY A 268 -16.43 -9.69 -15.50
C GLY A 268 -15.58 -9.25 -14.32
N TYR A 269 -14.58 -10.05 -14.01
CA TYR A 269 -13.63 -9.75 -12.93
C TYR A 269 -12.32 -9.24 -13.50
N ILE A 270 -11.96 -8.02 -13.13
CA ILE A 270 -10.66 -7.41 -13.44
C ILE A 270 -9.89 -7.16 -12.14
N TYR A 271 -8.59 -7.46 -12.13
CA TYR A 271 -7.77 -7.26 -10.95
C TYR A 271 -7.36 -5.79 -10.80
N MET A 272 -7.89 -5.14 -9.76
CA MET A 272 -7.67 -3.73 -9.48
C MET A 272 -6.75 -3.50 -8.28
N LEU A 273 -5.89 -2.50 -8.39
CA LEU A 273 -4.90 -2.09 -7.40
C LEU A 273 -5.21 -0.67 -6.89
N LYS A 274 -5.12 -0.48 -5.57
CA LYS A 274 -5.07 0.85 -4.94
C LYS A 274 -3.63 1.37 -5.00
N LEU A 275 -3.42 2.52 -5.64
CA LEU A 275 -2.10 3.14 -5.67
C LEU A 275 -1.85 3.96 -4.39
N HIS A 276 -0.58 4.15 -4.03
CA HIS A 276 -0.16 5.00 -2.91
C HIS A 276 -0.50 6.50 -3.12
N HIS A 277 -1.07 6.88 -4.26
CA HIS A 277 -1.50 8.23 -4.54
C HIS A 277 -2.88 8.52 -3.90
N LEU A 278 -2.86 8.76 -2.59
CA LEU A 278 -4.04 9.05 -1.79
C LEU A 278 -4.40 10.54 -1.83
N VAL A 279 -5.70 10.85 -1.83
CA VAL A 279 -6.14 12.25 -1.88
C VAL A 279 -5.80 13.03 -0.61
N ASP A 280 -5.86 12.38 0.56
CA ASP A 280 -5.53 13.01 1.86
C ASP A 280 -4.09 13.53 1.90
N ASP A 281 -3.18 12.85 1.21
CA ASP A 281 -1.79 13.27 1.14
C ASP A 281 -1.61 14.45 0.19
N LYS A 282 -2.52 14.63 -0.78
CA LYS A 282 -2.49 15.67 -1.81
C LYS A 282 -3.27 16.92 -1.47
N ILE A 283 -4.32 16.83 -0.66
CA ILE A 283 -5.09 18.01 -0.27
C ILE A 283 -4.18 18.95 0.53
N HIS A 284 -4.11 20.20 0.09
CA HIS A 284 -3.33 21.25 0.72
C HIS A 284 -4.00 22.58 0.45
N ALA A 285 -4.31 23.30 1.53
CA ALA A 285 -4.91 24.62 1.48
C ALA A 285 -4.18 25.52 2.48
N ARG A 286 -4.00 26.78 2.09
CA ARG A 286 -3.34 27.79 2.89
C ARG A 286 -4.13 29.08 2.79
N SER A 287 -4.38 29.71 3.93
CA SER A 287 -4.78 31.12 4.01
C SER A 287 -3.55 31.98 4.28
N ILE A 288 -3.03 31.93 5.50
CA ILE A 288 -1.81 32.59 5.96
C ILE A 288 -0.88 31.52 6.54
N GLY A 289 0.42 31.75 6.50
CA GLY A 289 1.41 30.80 7.00
C GLY A 289 2.78 31.45 7.14
N PRO A 290 3.84 30.65 7.34
CA PRO A 290 5.19 31.17 7.42
C PRO A 290 5.68 31.74 6.08
N TYR A 291 6.64 32.64 6.19
CA TYR A 291 7.28 33.35 5.08
C TYR A 291 8.80 33.15 5.15
N SER A 292 9.44 33.24 3.99
CA SER A 292 10.89 33.20 3.84
C SER A 292 11.54 34.40 4.53
N LEU A 293 12.67 34.18 5.20
CA LEU A 293 13.42 35.26 5.86
C LEU A 293 13.99 36.27 4.85
N VAL A 294 14.41 35.80 3.68
CA VAL A 294 15.09 36.62 2.68
C VAL A 294 14.10 37.32 1.76
N THR A 295 13.28 36.53 1.05
CA THR A 295 12.39 37.06 0.01
C THR A 295 11.04 37.53 0.53
N GLN A 296 10.73 37.29 1.82
CA GLN A 296 9.42 37.55 2.42
C GLN A 296 8.23 36.87 1.74
N GLN A 297 8.47 35.95 0.80
CA GLN A 297 7.44 35.17 0.11
C GLN A 297 6.93 34.01 0.98
N PRO A 298 5.69 33.54 0.77
CA PRO A 298 5.18 32.29 1.32
C PRO A 298 6.18 31.14 1.16
N LEU A 299 6.45 30.38 2.23
CA LEU A 299 7.27 29.17 2.13
C LEU A 299 6.68 28.16 1.13
N GLY A 300 7.51 27.24 0.63
CA GLY A 300 7.09 26.20 -0.29
C GLY A 300 6.74 24.87 0.39
N GLY A 301 5.77 24.15 -0.17
CA GLY A 301 5.49 22.76 0.20
C GLY A 301 4.54 22.58 1.40
N LYS A 302 3.80 21.46 1.37
CA LYS A 302 2.75 21.13 2.35
C LYS A 302 3.26 21.07 3.80
N ALA A 303 4.47 20.51 4.01
CA ALA A 303 5.05 20.35 5.35
C ALA A 303 5.30 21.68 6.07
N GLN A 304 5.56 22.75 5.32
CA GLN A 304 5.79 24.10 5.84
C GLN A 304 4.52 24.97 5.77
N PHE A 305 3.37 24.37 5.48
CA PHE A 305 2.13 25.10 5.21
C PHE A 305 2.32 26.15 4.09
N GLY A 306 3.02 25.74 3.03
CA GLY A 306 3.49 26.61 1.97
C GLY A 306 2.42 27.10 0.99
N GLY A 307 2.69 28.18 0.27
CA GLY A 307 1.82 28.69 -0.79
C GLY A 307 1.95 27.92 -2.10
N GLN A 308 0.97 28.06 -2.98
CA GLN A 308 1.09 27.61 -4.37
C GLN A 308 2.00 28.58 -5.12
N ARG A 309 2.82 28.03 -6.03
CA ARG A 309 3.62 28.85 -6.92
C ARG A 309 2.72 29.41 -8.02
N PHE A 310 2.64 30.72 -8.09
CA PHE A 310 2.05 31.45 -9.22
C PHE A 310 3.21 31.86 -10.13
N GLY A 311 3.32 31.22 -11.30
CA GLY A 311 4.44 31.38 -12.21
C GLY A 311 4.14 32.33 -13.37
N GLU A 312 5.13 32.46 -14.25
CA GLU A 312 5.08 33.33 -15.42
C GLU A 312 3.92 33.00 -16.37
N MET A 313 3.65 31.71 -16.60
CA MET A 313 2.54 31.29 -17.46
C MET A 313 1.18 31.65 -16.88
N GLU A 314 1.03 31.60 -15.55
CA GLU A 314 -0.21 32.02 -14.89
C GLU A 314 -0.37 33.55 -14.88
N VAL A 315 0.73 34.30 -14.82
CA VAL A 315 0.73 35.76 -15.00
C VAL A 315 0.22 36.13 -16.39
N TRP A 316 0.78 35.53 -17.45
CA TRP A 316 0.33 35.78 -18.83
C TRP A 316 -1.15 35.48 -19.03
N ALA A 317 -1.67 34.45 -18.35
CA ALA A 317 -3.09 34.14 -18.40
C ALA A 317 -3.93 35.31 -17.87
N LEU A 318 -3.57 35.89 -16.72
CA LEU A 318 -4.29 37.05 -16.16
C LEU A 318 -4.13 38.32 -17.01
N GLU A 319 -2.94 38.55 -17.58
CA GLU A 319 -2.69 39.66 -18.50
C GLU A 319 -3.58 39.57 -19.74
N ALA A 320 -3.71 38.37 -20.33
CA ALA A 320 -4.57 38.14 -21.50
C ALA A 320 -6.05 38.44 -21.23
N TYR A 321 -6.52 38.25 -19.99
CA TYR A 321 -7.88 38.63 -19.57
C TYR A 321 -8.01 40.10 -19.19
N GLY A 322 -6.92 40.86 -19.09
CA GLY A 322 -6.93 42.23 -18.58
C GLY A 322 -7.25 42.32 -17.08
N ALA A 323 -7.02 41.25 -16.31
CA ALA A 323 -7.32 41.16 -14.89
C ALA A 323 -6.25 41.86 -14.02
N ALA A 324 -6.03 43.15 -14.26
CA ALA A 324 -4.93 43.92 -13.67
C ALA A 324 -4.95 43.92 -12.13
N TYR A 325 -6.11 44.14 -11.50
CA TYR A 325 -6.24 44.15 -10.04
C TYR A 325 -5.97 42.78 -9.41
N THR A 326 -6.44 41.69 -10.04
CA THR A 326 -6.17 40.34 -9.56
C THR A 326 -4.69 40.00 -9.67
N LEU A 327 -4.05 40.39 -10.78
CA LEU A 327 -2.62 40.19 -10.96
C LEU A 327 -1.81 41.00 -9.93
N GLN A 328 -2.15 42.26 -9.72
CA GLN A 328 -1.53 43.12 -8.72
C GLN A 328 -1.65 42.51 -7.32
N GLU A 329 -2.83 42.03 -6.94
CA GLU A 329 -3.08 41.37 -5.66
C GLU A 329 -2.20 40.12 -5.47
N MET A 330 -2.10 39.28 -6.51
CA MET A 330 -1.29 38.04 -6.49
C MET A 330 0.21 38.32 -6.35
N LEU A 331 0.71 39.36 -7.01
CA LEU A 331 2.12 39.73 -7.01
C LEU A 331 2.56 40.55 -5.79
N THR A 332 1.63 41.17 -5.06
CA THR A 332 1.94 42.06 -3.93
C THR A 332 1.40 41.49 -2.61
N VAL A 333 0.18 41.83 -2.23
CA VAL A 333 -0.42 41.60 -0.90
C VAL A 333 -0.63 40.11 -0.58
N LYS A 334 -0.72 39.23 -1.59
CA LYS A 334 -0.76 37.77 -1.38
C LYS A 334 0.62 37.10 -1.36
N SER A 335 1.68 37.84 -1.64
CA SER A 335 3.05 37.36 -1.72
C SER A 335 3.95 38.05 -0.70
N ASP A 336 4.68 39.07 -1.10
CA ASP A 336 5.85 39.62 -0.42
C ASP A 336 5.73 41.11 -0.04
N ASP A 337 4.57 41.73 -0.25
CA ASP A 337 4.28 43.03 0.39
C ASP A 337 3.96 42.83 1.87
N VAL A 338 4.96 43.05 2.72
CA VAL A 338 4.88 42.83 4.17
C VAL A 338 3.86 43.72 4.85
N ALA A 339 3.77 44.99 4.43
CA ALA A 339 2.85 45.95 5.02
C ALA A 339 1.43 45.75 4.45
N GLY A 340 1.31 45.57 3.15
CA GLY A 340 0.04 45.38 2.45
C GLY A 340 -0.68 44.11 2.90
N ARG A 341 0.01 42.98 3.04
CA ARG A 341 -0.63 41.71 3.46
C ARG A 341 -1.29 41.80 4.84
N THR A 342 -0.69 42.54 5.77
CA THR A 342 -1.22 42.73 7.13
C THR A 342 -2.48 43.60 7.09
N LYS A 343 -2.43 44.71 6.34
CA LYS A 343 -3.57 45.62 6.15
C LYS A 343 -4.75 44.94 5.47
N VAL A 344 -4.49 44.14 4.44
CA VAL A 344 -5.53 43.40 3.71
C VAL A 344 -6.21 42.39 4.63
N TYR A 345 -5.45 41.67 5.47
CA TYR A 345 -6.05 40.77 6.43
C TYR A 345 -6.96 41.49 7.44
N GLU A 346 -6.52 42.64 7.97
CA GLU A 346 -7.34 43.46 8.86
C GLU A 346 -8.59 44.02 8.18
N ALA A 347 -8.47 44.43 6.92
CA ALA A 347 -9.59 44.94 6.12
C ALA A 347 -10.64 43.85 5.89
N ILE A 348 -10.22 42.67 5.44
CA ILE A 348 -11.11 41.51 5.25
C ILE A 348 -11.80 41.13 6.57
N ALA A 349 -11.07 41.14 7.69
CA ALA A 349 -11.65 40.86 9.01
C ALA A 349 -12.71 41.90 9.44
N ARG A 350 -12.62 43.13 8.95
CA ARG A 350 -13.61 44.21 9.19
C ARG A 350 -14.74 44.22 8.15
N GLY A 351 -14.67 43.38 7.11
CA GLY A 351 -15.61 43.37 6.00
C GLY A 351 -15.41 44.51 4.99
N ASP A 352 -14.21 45.08 4.93
CA ASP A 352 -13.81 46.03 3.88
C ASP A 352 -12.93 45.31 2.86
N ASP A 353 -13.26 45.46 1.58
CA ASP A 353 -12.57 44.81 0.46
C ASP A 353 -11.51 45.71 -0.20
N ARG A 354 -11.29 46.91 0.33
CA ARG A 354 -10.27 47.83 -0.19
C ARG A 354 -8.87 47.33 0.18
N PHE A 355 -8.00 47.22 -0.82
CA PHE A 355 -6.58 46.96 -0.62
C PHE A 355 -5.73 48.07 -1.23
N ASP A 356 -4.58 48.29 -0.62
CA ASP A 356 -3.55 49.21 -1.07
C ASP A 356 -2.27 48.39 -1.28
N ALA A 357 -1.76 48.38 -2.50
CA ALA A 357 -0.64 47.54 -2.91
C ALA A 357 0.65 48.37 -2.89
N GLY A 358 1.58 47.97 -2.03
CA GLY A 358 2.91 48.57 -1.97
C GLY A 358 3.89 47.95 -2.97
N ILE A 359 5.18 48.23 -2.75
CA ILE A 359 6.27 47.67 -3.52
C ILE A 359 6.62 46.27 -2.98
N PRO A 360 6.69 45.23 -3.85
CA PRO A 360 7.16 43.90 -3.48
C PRO A 360 8.55 43.89 -2.84
N GLU A 361 8.75 43.09 -1.78
CA GLU A 361 10.07 42.98 -1.16
C GLU A 361 11.10 42.33 -2.09
N SER A 362 10.69 41.43 -2.99
CA SER A 362 11.57 40.87 -4.02
C SER A 362 12.19 41.96 -4.91
N PHE A 363 11.45 43.03 -5.21
CA PHE A 363 11.97 44.17 -5.97
C PHE A 363 12.98 44.98 -5.15
N ASN A 364 12.71 45.19 -3.86
CA ASN A 364 13.66 45.83 -2.96
C ASN A 364 14.98 45.05 -2.86
N VAL A 365 14.89 43.72 -2.70
CA VAL A 365 16.05 42.83 -2.68
C VAL A 365 16.87 42.97 -3.96
N LEU A 366 16.22 42.95 -5.13
CA LEU A 366 16.88 43.13 -6.42
C LEU A 366 17.65 44.47 -6.50
N ILE A 367 17.05 45.58 -6.06
CA ILE A 367 17.72 46.88 -6.03
C ILE A 367 18.97 46.83 -5.14
N LYS A 368 18.88 46.20 -3.96
CA LYS A 368 20.02 46.10 -3.03
C LYS A 368 21.12 45.20 -3.59
N GLU A 369 20.77 44.11 -4.28
CA GLU A 369 21.71 43.24 -4.97
C GLU A 369 22.45 43.99 -6.08
N MET A 370 21.74 44.75 -6.93
CA MET A 370 22.38 45.58 -7.95
C MET A 370 23.32 46.65 -7.36
N ARG A 371 22.89 47.33 -6.29
CA ARG A 371 23.74 48.31 -5.58
C ARG A 371 24.98 47.68 -4.95
N SER A 372 24.89 46.43 -4.49
CA SER A 372 26.04 45.71 -3.94
C SER A 372 27.13 45.41 -4.98
N LEU A 373 26.77 45.37 -6.26
CA LEU A 373 27.71 45.23 -7.39
C LEU A 373 28.40 46.55 -7.76
N GLY A 374 28.06 47.66 -7.10
CA GLY A 374 28.57 49.00 -7.41
C GLY A 374 27.76 49.74 -8.48
N LEU A 375 26.57 49.25 -8.85
CA LEU A 375 25.67 49.96 -9.77
C LEU A 375 24.82 50.97 -8.98
N ASN A 376 24.72 52.20 -9.47
CA ASN A 376 23.77 53.17 -8.89
C ASN A 376 22.37 52.94 -9.49
N VAL A 377 21.41 52.54 -8.67
CA VAL A 377 20.03 52.29 -9.07
C VAL A 377 19.10 53.02 -8.13
N GLU A 378 18.32 53.98 -8.62
CA GLU A 378 17.39 54.79 -7.83
C GLU A 378 15.99 54.79 -8.44
N LEU A 379 14.99 54.96 -7.57
CA LEU A 379 13.58 55.08 -7.95
C LEU A 379 13.31 56.57 -8.12
N VAL A 380 13.01 56.97 -9.35
CA VAL A 380 12.80 58.38 -9.71
C VAL A 380 11.30 58.64 -9.78
N GLU A 381 10.81 59.62 -9.00
CA GLU A 381 9.38 59.95 -8.91
C GLU A 381 8.90 60.93 -10.01
N ALA A 382 9.81 61.44 -10.85
CA ALA A 382 9.51 62.41 -11.89
C ALA A 382 9.20 61.74 -13.25
N PRO A 383 8.31 62.33 -14.07
CA PRO A 383 8.09 61.87 -15.45
C PRO A 383 9.39 61.98 -16.26
N LEU A 384 9.64 61.01 -17.14
CA LEU A 384 10.85 60.92 -17.98
C LEU A 384 11.22 62.24 -18.67
N ASP A 385 10.20 63.02 -19.06
CA ASP A 385 10.33 64.27 -19.79
C ASP A 385 10.86 65.45 -18.95
N ALA A 386 10.91 65.28 -17.62
CA ALA A 386 11.36 66.29 -16.66
C ALA A 386 12.77 66.00 -16.10
N LEU A 387 13.40 64.91 -16.55
CA LEU A 387 14.73 64.51 -16.08
C LEU A 387 15.83 65.10 -16.96
N SER A 388 16.84 65.66 -16.32
CA SER A 388 18.05 66.17 -16.99
C SER A 388 18.93 65.03 -17.53
N GLU A 389 19.81 65.31 -18.50
CA GLU A 389 20.76 64.31 -19.06
C GLU A 389 21.71 63.74 -17.99
N GLU A 390 22.01 64.51 -16.94
CA GLU A 390 22.75 64.08 -15.74
C GLU A 390 21.94 63.09 -14.89
N GLU A 391 20.64 63.33 -14.69
CA GLU A 391 19.75 62.45 -13.92
C GLU A 391 19.39 61.16 -14.68
N LEU A 392 19.45 61.18 -16.02
CA LEU A 392 19.27 59.98 -16.86
C LEU A 392 20.54 59.12 -16.96
N GLY A 393 21.68 59.59 -16.47
CA GLY A 393 22.96 58.87 -16.54
C GLY A 393 23.46 58.64 -17.97
N VAL A 394 23.04 59.48 -18.93
CA VAL A 394 23.42 59.38 -20.36
C VAL A 394 24.60 60.30 -20.71
N GLY A 395 25.12 61.07 -19.74
CA GLY A 395 26.36 61.83 -19.89
C GLY A 395 27.61 60.99 -19.64
N ILE A 396 28.56 61.01 -20.57
CA ILE A 396 29.92 60.45 -20.45
C ILE A 396 30.68 61.13 -19.30
#